data_AF-A0A429RZE5-F1
#
_entry.id   AF-A0A429RZE5-F1
#
_cell.length_a   1.000
_cell.length_b   1.000
_cell.length_c   1.000
_cell.angle_alpha   90.00
_cell.angle_beta   90.00
_cell.angle_gamma   90.00
#
_symmetry.space_group_name_H-M   'P 1'
#
loop_
_entity.id
_entity.type
_entity.pdbx_description
1 polymer ?
#
loop_
_entity_poly.entity_id
_entity_poly.type
_entity_poly.pdbx_seq_one_letter_code
_entity_poly.pdbx_strand_id
1 'polypeptide(L)'
;MTARTSEDIREKRTCPVCDDPFETLKTTRQIYCSPTCRKDAERRRDQARDEDRARRLGEAAGMPSLELPPQPRPVSRPASRQLTLEGDPLEPTATRNCQHCQQPVTIVALLATPEAARPSVPTAIPDIVPLRRTP
;
A
#
# COMPACT_ATOMS: atom_id res chain seq x y z
N MET A 1 21.94 50.32 19.69
CA MET A 1 20.72 49.51 19.59
C MET A 1 20.28 49.48 18.14
N THR A 2 20.79 48.52 17.35
CA THR A 2 20.44 48.39 15.93
C THR A 2 19.11 47.63 15.81
N ALA A 3 18.10 48.29 15.27
CA ALA A 3 16.81 47.67 14.99
C ALA A 3 17.05 46.53 13.97
N ARG A 4 16.73 45.29 14.34
CA ARG A 4 16.64 44.18 13.39
C ARG A 4 15.59 44.57 12.36
N THR A 5 16.03 44.91 11.16
CA THR A 5 15.15 45.33 10.07
C THR A 5 14.20 44.18 9.74
N SER A 6 12.93 44.50 9.51
CA SER A 6 11.86 43.56 9.16
C SER A 6 12.17 42.73 7.91
N GLU A 7 13.12 43.18 7.09
CA GLU A 7 13.63 42.47 5.91
C GLU A 7 14.56 41.31 6.26
N ASP A 8 15.37 41.40 7.34
CA ASP A 8 16.28 40.32 7.73
C ASP A 8 15.53 39.06 8.22
N ILE A 9 14.29 39.24 8.66
CA ILE A 9 13.43 38.13 9.10
C ILE A 9 12.79 37.43 7.90
N ARG A 10 12.82 38.00 6.70
CA ARG A 10 12.25 37.39 5.49
C ARG A 10 13.29 36.55 4.77
N GLU A 11 12.85 35.42 4.24
CA GLU A 11 13.62 34.50 3.42
C GLU A 11 12.82 34.13 2.17
N LYS A 12 13.51 34.03 1.03
CA LYS A 12 12.93 33.58 -0.23
C LYS A 12 12.98 32.06 -0.29
N ARG A 13 11.82 31.42 -0.50
CA ARG A 13 11.68 29.98 -0.69
C ARG A 13 10.91 29.68 -1.96
N THR A 14 11.11 28.49 -2.52
CA THR A 14 10.42 28.03 -3.73
C THR A 14 9.25 27.13 -3.36
N CYS A 15 8.07 27.36 -3.96
CA CYS A 15 6.90 26.54 -3.70
C CYS A 15 6.97 25.22 -4.50
N PRO A 16 6.85 24.03 -3.89
CA PRO A 16 6.96 22.75 -4.61
C PRO A 16 5.74 22.38 -5.48
N VAL A 17 4.77 23.29 -5.65
CA VAL A 17 3.53 23.04 -6.41
C VAL A 17 3.50 23.79 -7.72
N CYS A 18 3.90 25.07 -7.68
CA CYS A 18 3.93 25.98 -8.82
C CYS A 18 5.36 26.44 -9.18
N ASP A 19 6.36 26.03 -8.40
CA ASP A 19 7.77 26.42 -8.55
C ASP A 19 8.05 27.93 -8.48
N ASP A 20 7.08 28.71 -7.99
CA ASP A 20 7.22 30.14 -7.81
C ASP A 20 8.02 30.49 -6.54
N PRO A 21 8.91 31.50 -6.59
CA PRO A 21 9.56 32.04 -5.41
C PRO A 21 8.56 32.86 -4.58
N PHE A 22 8.59 32.68 -3.26
CA PHE A 22 7.79 33.46 -2.32
C PHE A 22 8.61 33.88 -1.09
N GLU A 23 8.21 34.97 -0.46
CA GLU A 23 8.83 35.45 0.79
C GLU A 23 8.09 34.89 2.01
N THR A 24 8.83 34.30 2.93
CA THR A 24 8.31 33.83 4.22
C THR A 24 9.19 34.32 5.35
N LEU A 25 8.65 34.38 6.57
CA LEU A 25 9.46 34.62 7.76
C LEU A 25 10.35 33.41 8.04
N LYS A 26 11.63 33.64 8.37
CA LYS A 26 12.61 32.61 8.77
C LYS A 26 12.13 31.77 9.96
N THR A 27 11.30 32.35 10.83
CA THR A 27 10.70 31.67 11.99
C THR A 27 9.55 30.75 11.62
N THR A 28 8.92 30.94 10.45
CA THR A 28 7.76 30.16 10.04
C THR A 28 8.17 28.98 9.16
N ARG A 29 7.69 27.77 9.48
CA ARG A 29 7.88 26.57 8.66
C ARG A 29 6.98 26.55 7.42
N GLN A 30 6.75 27.70 6.79
CA GLN A 30 5.92 27.80 5.60
C GLN A 30 6.67 27.21 4.41
N ILE A 31 6.02 26.26 3.72
CA ILE A 31 6.58 25.52 2.57
C ILE A 31 5.89 25.96 1.26
N TYR A 32 4.63 26.39 1.35
CA TYR A 32 3.83 26.78 0.18
C TYR A 32 3.64 28.28 0.12
N CYS A 33 3.62 28.84 -1.10
CA CYS A 33 3.39 30.26 -1.33
C CYS A 33 1.99 30.72 -0.88
N SER A 34 1.01 29.82 -0.88
CA SER A 34 -0.40 30.12 -0.65
C SER A 34 -1.18 28.94 -0.07
N PRO A 35 -2.35 29.18 0.55
CA PRO A 35 -3.24 28.12 1.02
C PRO A 35 -3.81 27.28 -0.13
N THR A 36 -3.92 27.82 -1.35
CA THR A 36 -4.34 27.06 -2.54
C THR A 36 -3.28 26.02 -2.90
N CYS A 37 -2.01 26.41 -3.04
CA CYS A 37 -0.91 25.47 -3.27
C CYS A 37 -0.80 24.42 -2.14
N ARG A 38 -1.05 24.81 -0.89
CA ARG A 38 -1.12 23.85 0.22
C ARG A 38 -2.20 22.78 0.00
N LYS A 39 -3.41 23.19 -0.37
CA LYS A 39 -4.53 22.27 -0.67
C LYS A 39 -4.22 21.41 -1.89
N ASP A 40 -3.55 21.96 -2.90
CA ASP A 40 -3.19 21.23 -4.12
C ASP A 40 -2.16 20.14 -3.81
N ALA A 41 -1.15 20.44 -3.00
CA ALA A 41 -0.19 19.45 -2.52
C ALA A 41 -0.84 18.37 -1.65
N GLU A 42 -1.87 18.72 -0.87
CA GLU A 42 -2.67 17.75 -0.12
C GLU A 42 -3.46 16.83 -1.06
N ARG A 43 -4.20 17.39 -2.03
CA ARG A 43 -4.94 16.61 -3.03
C ARG A 43 -4.04 15.68 -3.83
N ARG A 44 -2.85 16.13 -4.26
CA ARG A 44 -1.88 15.27 -4.97
C ARG A 44 -1.43 14.08 -4.11
N ARG A 45 -1.23 14.27 -2.80
CA ARG A 45 -0.86 13.18 -1.88
C ARG A 45 -2.01 12.21 -1.65
N ASP A 46 -3.23 12.71 -1.53
CA ASP A 46 -4.42 11.87 -1.43
C ASP A 46 -4.63 11.04 -2.69
N GLN A 47 -4.53 11.67 -3.86
CA GLN A 47 -4.60 10.97 -5.14
C GLN A 47 -3.54 9.87 -5.24
N ALA A 48 -2.27 10.15 -4.89
CA ALA A 48 -1.22 9.13 -4.91
C ALA A 48 -1.51 7.96 -3.94
N ARG A 49 -2.15 8.23 -2.79
CA ARG A 49 -2.59 7.19 -1.84
C ARG A 49 -3.74 6.37 -2.40
N ASP A 50 -4.70 7.01 -3.06
CA ASP A 50 -5.83 6.34 -3.67
C ASP A 50 -5.39 5.51 -4.88
N GLU A 51 -4.43 5.98 -5.66
CA GLU A 51 -3.78 5.23 -6.74
C GLU A 51 -3.00 4.03 -6.20
N ASP A 52 -2.29 4.16 -5.07
CA ASP A 52 -1.63 3.02 -4.41
C ASP A 52 -2.66 1.99 -3.91
N ARG A 53 -3.77 2.47 -3.32
CA ARG A 53 -4.88 1.61 -2.90
C ARG A 53 -5.49 0.87 -4.10
N ALA A 54 -5.77 1.58 -5.19
CA ALA A 54 -6.32 1.01 -6.40
C ALA A 54 -5.36 -0.01 -7.02
N ARG A 55 -4.04 0.25 -7.01
CA ARG A 55 -3.03 -0.73 -7.44
C ARG A 55 -3.06 -2.01 -6.60
N ARG A 56 -3.20 -1.91 -5.28
CA ARG A 56 -3.31 -3.09 -4.39
C ARG A 56 -4.60 -3.88 -4.57
N LEU A 57 -5.69 -3.20 -4.92
CA LEU A 57 -7.00 -3.82 -5.17
C LEU A 57 -7.14 -4.33 -6.62
N GLY A 58 -6.17 -4.05 -7.51
CA GLY A 58 -6.26 -4.39 -8.93
C GLY A 58 -7.19 -3.50 -9.74
N GLU A 59 -7.54 -2.32 -9.22
CA GLU A 59 -8.58 -1.43 -9.75
C GLU A 59 -8.01 -0.24 -10.56
N ALA A 60 -6.69 -0.02 -10.48
CA ALA A 60 -6.01 1.01 -11.27
C ALA A 60 -5.77 0.53 -12.71
N ALA A 61 -6.67 0.97 -13.59
CA ALA A 61 -6.67 0.84 -15.04
C ALA A 61 -7.10 -0.51 -15.60
N GLY A 62 -8.18 -0.45 -16.38
CA GLY A 62 -8.49 -1.45 -17.39
C GLY A 62 -7.28 -1.78 -18.25
N MET A 63 -7.22 -3.06 -18.58
CA MET A 63 -6.42 -3.70 -19.61
C MET A 63 -5.86 -2.73 -20.68
N PRO A 64 -4.54 -2.67 -20.92
CA PRO A 64 -4.09 -2.74 -22.29
C PRO A 64 -4.38 -4.17 -22.76
N SER A 65 -5.41 -4.33 -23.58
CA SER A 65 -5.53 -5.54 -24.40
C SER A 65 -4.33 -5.53 -25.35
N LEU A 66 -3.24 -6.16 -24.92
CA LEU A 66 -2.11 -6.52 -25.77
C LEU A 66 -2.04 -8.03 -25.70
N GLU A 67 -2.28 -8.61 -26.88
CA GLU A 67 -2.52 -10.01 -27.16
C GLU A 67 -1.67 -10.97 -26.32
N LEU A 68 -2.36 -11.96 -25.77
CA LEU A 68 -1.76 -13.17 -25.25
C LEU A 68 -0.94 -13.82 -26.40
N PRO A 69 0.37 -14.08 -26.22
CA PRO A 69 1.11 -14.92 -27.17
C PRO A 69 0.38 -16.27 -27.32
N PRO A 70 0.30 -16.85 -28.53
CA PRO A 70 -0.42 -18.10 -28.75
C PRO A 70 0.14 -19.19 -27.84
N GLN A 71 -0.72 -19.68 -26.95
CA GLN A 71 -0.40 -20.77 -26.03
C GLN A 71 0.08 -21.98 -26.83
N PRO A 72 1.23 -22.60 -26.50
CA PRO A 72 1.62 -23.86 -27.08
C PRO A 72 0.58 -24.92 -26.69
N ARG A 73 0.14 -25.67 -27.71
CA ARG A 73 -0.91 -26.69 -27.63
C ARG A 73 -0.67 -27.63 -26.44
N PRO A 74 -1.73 -28.02 -25.70
CA PRO A 74 -1.58 -28.99 -24.63
C PRO A 74 -1.26 -30.35 -25.24
N VAL A 75 0.01 -30.75 -25.16
CA VAL A 75 0.42 -32.13 -25.40
C VAL A 75 -0.21 -32.95 -24.29
N SER A 76 -1.16 -33.79 -24.67
CA SER A 76 -1.85 -34.74 -23.80
C SER A 76 -0.83 -35.60 -23.07
N ARG A 77 -0.58 -35.31 -21.79
CA ARG A 77 0.12 -36.24 -20.88
C ARG A 77 -0.89 -37.29 -20.44
N PRO A 78 -0.58 -38.60 -20.50
CA PRO A 78 -1.50 -39.62 -20.04
C PRO A 78 -1.71 -39.48 -18.54
N ALA A 79 -2.96 -39.72 -18.13
CA ALA A 79 -3.43 -39.74 -16.76
C ALA A 79 -2.57 -40.69 -15.90
N SER A 80 -1.63 -40.11 -15.14
CA SER A 80 -1.01 -40.80 -14.03
C SER A 80 -1.99 -40.74 -12.87
N ARG A 81 -2.64 -41.87 -12.59
CA ARG A 81 -3.47 -42.13 -11.41
C ARG A 81 -2.88 -41.43 -10.18
N GLN A 82 -3.48 -40.33 -9.74
CA GLN A 82 -3.26 -39.84 -8.39
C GLN A 82 -4.16 -40.68 -7.49
N LEU A 83 -3.56 -41.70 -6.89
CA LEU A 83 -4.02 -42.27 -5.65
C LEU A 83 -4.16 -41.12 -4.66
N THR A 84 -5.38 -40.90 -4.18
CA THR A 84 -5.68 -40.15 -2.98
C THR A 84 -4.93 -40.80 -1.83
N LEU A 85 -3.71 -40.34 -1.56
CA LEU A 85 -3.03 -40.59 -0.31
C LEU A 85 -3.43 -39.44 0.61
N GLU A 86 -4.36 -39.73 1.50
CA GLU A 86 -4.67 -38.93 2.67
C GLU A 86 -3.36 -38.67 3.42
N GLY A 87 -2.83 -37.45 3.31
CA GLY A 87 -1.58 -37.05 3.95
C GLY A 87 -1.87 -36.55 5.35
N ASP A 88 -1.19 -37.15 6.34
CA ASP A 88 -1.24 -36.78 7.75
C ASP A 88 -1.08 -35.24 7.93
N PRO A 89 -1.97 -34.57 8.68
CA PRO A 89 -1.98 -33.10 8.79
C PRO A 89 -0.75 -32.46 9.45
N LEU A 90 0.18 -33.26 10.00
CA LEU A 90 1.34 -32.77 10.74
C LEU A 90 2.65 -32.84 9.96
N GLU A 91 2.62 -33.32 8.72
CA GLU A 91 3.82 -33.40 7.88
C GLU A 91 4.22 -32.02 7.34
N PRO A 92 5.50 -31.61 7.50
CA PRO A 92 5.98 -30.28 7.12
C PRO A 92 5.79 -30.02 5.61
N THR A 93 4.95 -29.02 5.32
CA THR A 93 4.40 -28.73 3.99
C THR A 93 5.45 -28.32 2.94
N ALA A 94 6.63 -27.83 3.31
CA ALA A 94 7.74 -27.66 2.38
C ALA A 94 9.07 -27.35 3.09
N THR A 95 10.19 -27.88 2.58
CA THR A 95 11.54 -27.39 2.89
C THR A 95 12.01 -26.42 1.82
N ARG A 96 12.62 -25.29 2.23
CA ARG A 96 13.26 -24.31 1.34
C ARG A 96 14.62 -23.91 1.90
N ASN A 97 15.55 -23.45 1.08
CA ASN A 97 16.83 -22.94 1.57
C ASN A 97 16.71 -21.45 1.90
N CYS A 98 17.27 -21.03 3.05
CA CYS A 98 17.32 -19.63 3.45
C CYS A 98 18.15 -18.81 2.45
N GLN A 99 17.62 -17.69 1.96
CA GLN A 99 18.32 -16.86 0.96
C GLN A 99 19.57 -16.15 1.50
N HIS A 100 19.83 -16.20 2.81
CA HIS A 100 20.99 -15.56 3.44
C HIS A 100 22.19 -16.50 3.61
N CYS A 101 21.95 -17.71 4.10
CA CYS A 101 23.01 -18.68 4.41
C CYS A 101 22.87 -20.01 3.64
N GLN A 102 21.85 -20.15 2.79
CA GLN A 102 21.56 -21.33 1.96
C GLN A 102 21.32 -22.62 2.76
N GLN A 103 21.11 -22.53 4.07
CA GLN A 103 20.77 -23.67 4.92
C GLN A 103 19.28 -24.03 4.77
N PRO A 104 18.93 -25.32 4.90
CA PRO A 104 17.54 -25.77 4.79
C PRO A 104 16.69 -25.26 5.95
N VAL A 105 15.53 -24.68 5.62
CA VAL A 105 14.48 -24.25 6.54
C VAL A 105 13.17 -24.98 6.24
N THR A 106 12.46 -25.37 7.30
CA THR A 106 11.20 -26.11 7.20
C THR A 106 10.02 -25.18 7.42
N ILE A 107 9.07 -25.15 6.49
CA ILE A 107 7.86 -24.34 6.57
C ILE A 107 6.72 -25.25 7.03
N VAL A 108 6.19 -24.96 8.21
CA VAL A 108 5.03 -25.66 8.77
C VAL A 108 3.81 -24.76 8.63
N ALA A 109 2.81 -25.21 7.87
CA ALA A 109 1.53 -24.52 7.76
C ALA A 109 0.61 -25.00 8.88
N LEU A 110 0.44 -24.20 9.93
CA LEU A 110 -0.55 -24.46 10.96
C LEU A 110 -1.93 -24.09 10.39
N LEU A 111 -2.72 -25.10 10.01
CA LEU A 111 -4.13 -24.91 9.67
C LEU A 111 -4.90 -24.52 10.94
N ALA A 112 -4.94 -23.23 11.24
CA ALA A 112 -5.92 -22.71 12.19
C ALA A 112 -7.31 -22.81 11.54
N THR A 113 -8.27 -23.41 12.24
CA THR A 113 -9.66 -23.41 11.76
C THR A 113 -10.12 -21.96 11.59
N PRO A 114 -10.91 -21.65 10.55
CA PRO A 114 -11.37 -20.30 10.28
C PRO A 114 -12.18 -19.70 11.46
N GLU A 115 -12.74 -20.55 12.32
CA GLU A 115 -13.39 -20.17 13.58
C GLU A 115 -12.43 -19.43 14.53
N ALA A 116 -11.19 -19.92 14.69
CA ALA A 116 -10.19 -19.36 15.61
C ALA A 116 -9.56 -18.05 15.12
N ALA A 117 -9.67 -17.77 13.81
CA ALA A 117 -9.17 -16.55 13.19
C ALA A 117 -10.19 -15.39 13.19
N ARG A 118 -11.41 -15.59 13.70
CA ARG A 118 -12.41 -14.52 13.81
C ARG A 118 -12.14 -13.67 15.05
N PRO A 119 -11.77 -12.38 14.92
CA PRO A 119 -11.75 -11.49 16.07
C PRO A 119 -13.19 -11.34 16.59
N SER A 120 -13.45 -11.82 17.81
CA SER A 120 -14.70 -11.56 18.51
C SER A 120 -14.67 -10.12 19.01
N VAL A 121 -15.36 -9.23 18.30
CA VAL A 121 -15.67 -7.89 18.82
C VAL A 121 -16.77 -8.03 19.88
N PRO A 122 -16.58 -7.52 21.12
CA PRO A 122 -17.66 -7.46 22.08
C PRO A 122 -18.78 -6.60 21.52
N THR A 123 -19.93 -7.21 21.22
CA THR A 123 -21.12 -6.58 20.61
C THR A 123 -21.76 -5.47 21.48
N ALA A 124 -21.23 -5.17 22.66
CA ALA A 124 -21.85 -4.27 23.63
C ALA A 124 -21.07 -2.95 23.82
N ILE A 125 -20.68 -2.27 22.73
CA ILE A 125 -20.31 -0.85 22.81
C ILE A 125 -21.30 -0.06 21.92
N PRO A 126 -22.21 0.74 22.51
CA PRO A 126 -23.31 1.38 21.78
C PRO A 126 -22.90 2.57 20.88
N ASP A 127 -21.60 2.88 20.76
CA ASP A 127 -21.14 4.15 20.18
C ASP A 127 -20.43 4.06 18.81
N ILE A 128 -20.50 2.91 18.13
CA ILE A 128 -19.94 2.80 16.77
C ILE A 128 -21.03 3.17 15.75
N VAL A 129 -21.18 4.46 15.47
CA VAL A 129 -22.03 4.95 14.38
C VAL A 129 -21.30 4.78 13.04
N PRO A 130 -21.81 3.96 12.10
CA PRO A 130 -21.20 3.80 10.79
C PRO A 130 -21.37 5.09 9.97
N LEU A 131 -20.27 5.75 9.61
CA LEU A 131 -20.29 6.89 8.69
C LEU A 131 -20.66 6.40 7.29
N ARG A 132 -21.93 6.57 6.90
CA ARG A 132 -22.36 6.37 5.52
C ARG A 132 -21.76 7.46 4.65
N ARG A 133 -20.99 7.08 3.62
CA ARG A 133 -20.63 7.99 2.53
C ARG A 133 -21.82 8.05 1.57
N THR A 134 -22.43 9.23 1.44
CA THR A 134 -23.44 9.51 0.42
C THR A 134 -22.79 9.61 -0.96
N PRO A 135 -23.49 9.20 -2.03
CA PRO A 135 -23.00 9.27 -3.41
C PRO A 135 -22.84 10.71 -3.92
#